data_AF-A0A1V4SAB7-F1
#
_entry.id   AF-A0A1V4SAB7-F1
#
_cell.length_a   1.000
_cell.length_b   1.000
_cell.length_c   1.000
_cell.angle_alpha   90.00
_cell.angle_beta   90.00
_cell.angle_gamma   90.00
#
_symmetry.space_group_name_H-M   'P 1'
#
loop_
_entity.id
_entity.type
_entity.pdbx_description
1 polymer ?
#
loop_
_entity_poly.entity_id
_entity_poly.type
_entity_poly.pdbx_seq_one_letter_code
_entity_poly.pdbx_strand_id
1 'polypeptide(L)'
;MWSRILYRIRSISLIWKLLIPFLAFGFIGTTSLVYFGLNSQQTIIQQESAREMKQLYRLFLYNIHQKERVVLAMASVFAENPEIRNLMESKDREALEKYTTPVFKVLKRRFGIEQFHFHFPPGRSFLRLHRNGEEGSTMENCLEALRWASRLIGGYLRS
;
A
#
# COMPACT_ATOMS: atom_id res chain seq x y z
N MET A 1 6.17 34.43 -53.60
CA MET A 1 7.17 33.52 -53.00
C MET A 1 7.06 32.09 -53.55
N TRP A 2 5.85 31.58 -53.78
CA TRP A 2 5.58 30.23 -54.33
C TRP A 2 6.03 30.00 -55.79
N SER A 3 5.97 31.02 -56.65
CA SER A 3 6.35 30.90 -58.07
C SER A 3 7.83 30.57 -58.31
N ARG A 4 8.74 31.05 -57.45
CA ARG A 4 10.19 30.73 -57.54
C ARG A 4 10.49 29.29 -57.16
N ILE A 5 9.73 28.73 -56.22
CA ILE A 5 9.86 27.33 -55.77
C ILE A 5 9.41 26.39 -56.90
N LEU A 6 8.28 26.69 -57.55
CA LEU A 6 7.76 25.93 -58.69
C LEU A 6 8.71 25.92 -59.89
N TYR A 7 9.39 27.04 -60.17
CA TYR A 7 10.35 27.13 -61.28
C TYR A 7 11.62 26.29 -61.01
N ARG A 8 12.10 26.29 -59.75
CA ARG A 8 13.28 25.52 -59.32
C ARG A 8 13.04 24.00 -59.31
N ILE A 9 11.79 23.57 -59.14
CA ILE A 9 11.39 22.16 -59.25
C ILE A 9 11.48 21.67 -60.70
N ARG A 10 11.33 22.55 -61.70
CA ARG A 10 11.26 22.16 -63.12
C ARG A 10 12.59 21.60 -63.65
N SER A 11 13.74 22.08 -63.15
CA SER A 11 15.10 21.68 -63.56
C SER A 11 15.66 20.41 -62.86
N ILE A 12 14.89 19.81 -61.96
CA ILE A 12 15.30 18.61 -61.20
C ILE A 12 14.93 17.34 -61.99
N SER A 13 15.80 16.32 -61.95
CA SER A 13 15.58 14.99 -62.53
C SER A 13 14.22 14.40 -62.12
N LEU A 14 13.55 13.74 -63.06
CA LEU A 14 12.20 13.16 -62.90
C LEU A 14 12.11 12.21 -61.69
N ILE A 15 13.22 11.53 -61.36
CA ILE A 15 13.33 10.59 -60.24
C ILE A 15 13.08 11.31 -58.91
N TRP A 16 13.69 12.48 -58.70
CA TRP A 16 13.57 13.23 -57.44
C TRP A 16 12.19 13.88 -57.26
N LYS A 17 11.46 14.13 -58.35
CA LYS A 17 10.07 14.63 -58.29
C LYS A 17 9.10 13.58 -57.75
N LEU A 18 9.40 12.29 -57.92
CA LEU A 18 8.59 11.18 -57.42
C LEU A 18 9.08 10.66 -56.07
N LEU A 19 10.40 10.61 -55.89
CA LEU A 19 11.03 10.00 -54.72
C LEU A 19 10.78 10.81 -53.43
N ILE A 20 10.80 12.14 -53.51
CA ILE A 20 10.54 13.02 -52.36
C ILE A 20 9.11 12.88 -51.81
N PRO A 21 8.03 13.01 -52.60
CA PRO A 21 6.67 12.85 -52.08
C PRO A 21 6.38 11.41 -51.66
N PHE A 22 7.00 10.41 -52.30
CA PHE A 22 6.86 9.00 -51.91
C PHE A 22 7.45 8.74 -50.52
N LEU A 23 8.68 9.20 -50.26
CA LEU A 23 9.31 9.09 -48.95
C LEU A 23 8.57 9.91 -47.90
N ALA A 24 8.13 11.11 -48.22
CA ALA A 24 7.35 11.94 -47.31
C ALA A 24 6.03 11.25 -46.91
N PHE A 25 5.33 10.65 -47.86
CA PHE A 25 4.10 9.92 -47.60
C PHE A 25 4.33 8.69 -46.72
N GLY A 26 5.37 7.90 -47.02
CA GLY A 26 5.75 6.74 -46.20
C GLY A 26 6.10 7.16 -44.77
N PHE A 27 6.89 8.23 -44.62
CA PHE A 27 7.24 8.77 -43.31
C PHE A 27 6.00 9.22 -42.52
N ILE A 28 5.14 10.03 -43.14
CA ILE A 28 3.89 10.51 -42.51
C ILE A 28 3.00 9.33 -42.09
N GLY A 29 2.85 8.32 -42.96
CA GLY A 29 2.07 7.13 -42.67
C GLY A 29 2.62 6.36 -41.48
N THR A 30 3.93 6.10 -41.44
CA THR A 30 4.57 5.41 -40.31
C THR A 30 4.47 6.20 -39.02
N THR A 31 4.73 7.51 -39.04
CA THR A 31 4.60 8.37 -37.85
C THR A 31 3.16 8.41 -37.34
N SER A 32 2.18 8.49 -38.24
CA SER A 32 0.76 8.48 -37.88
C SER A 32 0.36 7.15 -37.24
N LEU A 33 0.79 6.02 -37.80
CA LEU A 33 0.51 4.69 -37.26
C LEU A 33 1.10 4.52 -35.86
N VAL A 34 2.36 4.95 -35.65
CA VAL A 34 3.02 4.93 -34.35
C VAL A 34 2.29 5.85 -33.35
N TYR A 35 1.90 7.05 -33.78
CA TYR A 35 1.16 7.99 -32.94
C TYR A 35 -0.18 7.43 -32.45
N PHE A 36 -0.98 6.84 -33.37
CA PHE A 36 -2.25 6.19 -33.00
C PHE A 36 -2.04 4.95 -32.13
N GLY A 37 -1.01 4.15 -32.42
CA GLY A 37 -0.65 2.97 -31.63
C GLY A 37 -0.26 3.31 -30.19
N LEU A 38 0.51 4.38 -29.99
CA LEU A 38 0.93 4.83 -28.66
C LEU A 38 -0.24 5.42 -27.85
N ASN A 39 -1.12 6.20 -28.49
CA ASN A 39 -2.32 6.73 -27.83
C ASN A 39 -3.30 5.62 -27.42
N SER A 40 -3.41 4.55 -28.20
CA SER A 40 -4.27 3.41 -27.86
C SER A 40 -3.73 2.54 -26.72
N GLN A 41 -2.44 2.62 -26.38
CA GLN A 41 -1.82 1.81 -25.33
C GLN A 41 -2.08 2.36 -23.91
N GLN A 42 -2.32 3.67 -23.76
CA GLN A 42 -2.51 4.29 -22.44
C GLN A 42 -3.73 3.73 -21.70
N THR A 43 -4.82 3.42 -22.40
CA THR A 43 -6.05 2.89 -21.79
C THR A 43 -5.91 1.44 -21.34
N ILE A 44 -5.10 0.63 -22.04
CA ILE A 44 -4.85 -0.77 -21.70
C ILE A 44 -3.92 -0.86 -20.47
N ILE A 45 -2.83 -0.07 -20.47
CA ILE A 45 -1.85 -0.03 -19.36
C ILE A 45 -2.50 0.47 -18.06
N GLN A 46 -3.36 1.49 -18.11
CA GLN A 46 -4.07 1.98 -16.93
C GLN A 46 -5.08 0.97 -16.38
N GLN A 47 -5.73 0.20 -17.26
CA GLN A 47 -6.67 -0.84 -16.83
C GLN A 47 -5.97 -2.03 -16.20
N GLU A 48 -4.83 -2.47 -16.74
CA GLU A 48 -4.04 -3.57 -16.16
C GLU A 48 -3.48 -3.20 -14.78
N SER A 49 -2.83 -2.05 -14.67
CA SER A 49 -2.32 -1.55 -13.38
C SER A 49 -3.42 -1.40 -12.32
N ALA A 50 -4.60 -0.92 -12.69
CA ALA A 50 -5.74 -0.84 -11.78
C ALA A 50 -6.29 -2.22 -11.37
N ARG A 51 -6.22 -3.23 -12.25
CA ARG A 51 -6.63 -4.62 -11.93
C ARG A 51 -5.65 -5.26 -10.97
N GLU A 52 -4.35 -5.12 -11.21
CA GLU A 52 -3.29 -5.61 -10.32
C GLU A 52 -3.43 -5.01 -8.92
N MET A 53 -3.63 -3.69 -8.83
CA MET A 53 -3.84 -3.01 -7.55
C MET A 53 -5.07 -3.55 -6.81
N LYS A 54 -6.18 -3.78 -7.52
CA LYS A 54 -7.40 -4.36 -6.92
C LYS A 54 -7.18 -5.79 -6.46
N GLN A 55 -6.41 -6.59 -7.19
CA GLN A 55 -6.08 -7.96 -6.78
C GLN A 55 -5.21 -7.96 -5.53
N LEU A 56 -4.16 -7.13 -5.49
CA LEU A 56 -3.30 -6.98 -4.32
C LEU A 56 -4.11 -6.52 -3.09
N TYR A 57 -5.01 -5.56 -3.29
CA TYR A 57 -5.92 -5.10 -2.24
C TYR A 57 -6.83 -6.22 -1.71
N ARG A 58 -7.42 -7.03 -2.59
CA ARG A 58 -8.25 -8.17 -2.18
C ARG A 58 -7.45 -9.23 -1.42
N LEU A 59 -6.23 -9.53 -1.86
CA LEU A 59 -5.34 -10.45 -1.16
C LEU A 59 -4.97 -9.92 0.23
N PHE A 60 -4.69 -8.62 0.34
CA PHE A 60 -4.44 -7.97 1.62
C PHE A 60 -5.64 -8.08 2.57
N LEU A 61 -6.85 -7.74 2.10
CA LEU A 61 -8.07 -7.87 2.90
C LEU A 61 -8.34 -9.31 3.33
N TYR A 62 -8.13 -10.27 2.42
CA TYR A 62 -8.26 -11.69 2.72
C TYR A 62 -7.30 -12.09 3.85
N ASN A 63 -6.04 -11.68 3.78
CA ASN A 63 -5.05 -11.94 4.82
C ASN A 63 -5.42 -11.31 6.16
N ILE A 64 -5.97 -10.09 6.17
CA ILE A 64 -6.47 -9.45 7.38
C ILE A 64 -7.58 -10.27 8.01
N HIS A 65 -8.63 -10.63 7.25
CA HIS A 65 -9.77 -11.36 7.80
C HIS A 65 -9.40 -12.76 8.32
N GLN A 66 -8.42 -13.42 7.70
CA GLN A 66 -7.91 -14.69 8.24
C GLN A 66 -7.19 -14.49 9.57
N LYS A 67 -6.36 -13.45 9.69
CA LYS A 67 -5.65 -13.13 10.94
C LYS A 67 -6.61 -12.67 12.04
N GLU A 68 -7.64 -11.91 11.71
CA GLU A 68 -8.64 -11.39 12.65
C GLU A 68 -9.31 -12.50 13.45
N ARG A 69 -9.84 -13.53 12.79
CA ARG A 69 -10.50 -14.67 13.46
C ARG A 69 -9.57 -15.40 14.42
N VAL A 70 -8.32 -15.61 14.02
CA VAL A 70 -7.30 -16.27 14.86
C VAL A 70 -7.00 -15.41 16.08
N VAL A 71 -6.76 -14.11 15.89
CA VAL A 71 -6.48 -13.17 16.99
C VAL A 71 -7.65 -13.09 17.97
N LEU A 72 -8.90 -13.02 17.49
CA LEU A 72 -10.09 -12.96 18.33
C LEU A 72 -10.27 -14.24 19.15
N ALA A 73 -10.19 -15.41 18.52
CA ALA A 73 -10.31 -16.68 19.24
C ALA A 73 -9.24 -16.83 20.32
N MET A 74 -8.00 -16.40 20.02
CA MET A 74 -6.93 -16.38 21.00
C MET A 74 -7.23 -15.40 22.13
N ALA A 75 -7.59 -14.15 21.83
CA ALA A 75 -7.92 -13.14 22.83
C ALA A 75 -9.02 -13.64 23.79
N SER A 76 -10.04 -14.33 23.28
CA SER A 76 -11.07 -14.98 24.09
C SER A 76 -10.48 -16.02 25.06
N VAL A 77 -9.64 -16.94 24.57
CA VAL A 77 -8.99 -17.96 25.40
C VAL A 77 -8.09 -17.33 26.48
N PHE A 78 -7.35 -16.28 26.13
CA PHE A 78 -6.49 -15.58 27.09
C PHE A 78 -7.30 -14.81 28.15
N ALA A 79 -8.44 -14.22 27.78
CA ALA A 79 -9.33 -13.51 28.70
C ALA A 79 -10.08 -14.44 29.67
N GLU A 80 -10.33 -15.68 29.25
CA GLU A 80 -10.95 -16.72 30.07
C GLU A 80 -9.95 -17.46 30.97
N ASN A 81 -8.64 -17.29 30.77
CA ASN A 81 -7.63 -17.95 31.60
C ASN A 81 -7.57 -17.32 33.01
N PRO A 82 -7.93 -18.07 34.08
CA PRO A 82 -7.97 -17.54 35.44
C PRO A 82 -6.59 -17.15 35.97
N GLU A 83 -5.51 -17.82 35.54
CA GLU A 83 -4.15 -17.49 35.96
C GLU A 83 -3.71 -16.14 35.40
N ILE A 84 -4.05 -15.85 34.14
CA ILE A 84 -3.75 -14.56 33.52
C ILE A 84 -4.53 -13.45 34.22
N ARG A 85 -5.79 -13.70 34.58
CA ARG A 85 -6.60 -12.76 35.36
C ARG A 85 -5.97 -12.49 36.72
N ASN A 86 -5.59 -13.53 37.46
CA ASN A 86 -4.95 -13.41 38.77
C ASN A 86 -3.63 -12.62 38.69
N LEU A 87 -2.79 -12.91 37.69
CA LEU A 87 -1.52 -12.21 37.45
C LEU A 87 -1.72 -10.74 37.03
N MET A 88 -2.80 -10.44 36.31
CA MET A 88 -3.18 -9.05 36.01
C MET A 88 -3.74 -8.32 37.24
N GLU A 89 -4.53 -8.99 38.08
CA GLU A 89 -5.09 -8.43 39.32
C GLU A 89 -4.00 -8.17 40.37
N SER A 90 -3.05 -9.09 40.52
CA SER A 90 -1.87 -8.93 41.40
C SER A 90 -0.87 -7.90 40.88
N LYS A 91 -1.04 -7.42 39.63
CA LYS A 91 -0.12 -6.53 38.91
C LYS A 91 1.31 -7.08 38.86
N ASP A 92 1.47 -8.41 38.95
CA ASP A 92 2.77 -9.07 38.88
C ASP A 92 3.20 -9.20 37.41
N ARG A 93 3.89 -8.16 36.95
CA ARG A 93 4.32 -8.04 35.56
C ARG A 93 5.34 -9.12 35.17
N GLU A 94 6.27 -9.43 36.07
CA GLU A 94 7.35 -10.40 35.81
C GLU A 94 6.79 -11.81 35.74
N ALA A 95 5.89 -12.18 36.66
CA ALA A 95 5.21 -13.46 36.62
C ALA A 95 4.31 -13.57 35.37
N LEU A 96 3.59 -12.51 35.00
CA LEU A 96 2.79 -12.49 33.77
C LEU A 96 3.66 -12.65 32.52
N GLU A 97 4.80 -11.96 32.45
CA GLU A 97 5.74 -12.07 31.34
C GLU A 97 6.32 -13.48 31.24
N LYS A 98 6.76 -14.06 32.35
CA LYS A 98 7.28 -15.42 32.40
C LYS A 98 6.23 -16.46 31.99
N TYR A 99 4.99 -16.28 32.42
CA TYR A 99 3.88 -17.17 32.09
C TYR A 99 3.48 -17.09 30.61
N THR A 100 3.47 -15.89 30.02
CA THR A 100 2.92 -15.66 28.67
C THR A 100 3.97 -15.69 27.56
N THR A 101 5.26 -15.47 27.87
CA THR A 101 6.36 -15.51 26.90
C THR A 101 6.48 -16.83 26.12
N PRO A 102 6.39 -18.02 26.75
CA PRO A 102 6.45 -19.29 26.02
C PRO A 102 5.31 -19.41 25.00
N VAL A 103 4.10 -19.00 25.40
CA VAL A 103 2.93 -19.01 24.51
C VAL A 103 3.14 -18.03 23.36
N PHE A 104 3.58 -16.79 23.64
CA PHE A 104 3.89 -15.81 22.60
C PHE A 104 4.93 -16.32 21.60
N LYS A 105 6.00 -17.01 22.03
CA LYS A 105 6.99 -17.60 21.13
C LYS A 105 6.38 -18.63 20.18
N VAL A 106 5.44 -19.45 20.66
CA VAL A 106 4.70 -20.40 19.81
C VAL A 106 3.80 -19.65 18.83
N LEU A 107 3.09 -18.62 19.30
CA LEU A 107 2.18 -17.82 18.49
C LEU A 107 2.91 -17.07 17.37
N LYS A 108 4.05 -16.48 17.69
CA LYS A 108 4.93 -15.82 16.72
C LYS A 108 5.40 -16.80 15.65
N ARG A 109 5.89 -17.97 16.05
CA ARG A 109 6.43 -18.98 15.12
C ARG A 109 5.37 -19.65 14.26
N ARG A 110 4.22 -20.02 14.82
CA ARG A 110 3.20 -20.82 14.14
C ARG A 110 2.14 -20.00 13.42
N PHE A 111 1.81 -18.81 13.92
CA PHE A 111 0.69 -18.00 13.44
C PHE A 111 1.12 -16.61 12.95
N GLY A 112 2.42 -16.28 13.00
CA GLY A 112 2.94 -15.00 12.53
C GLY A 112 2.43 -13.80 13.34
N ILE A 113 2.11 -14.02 14.62
CA ILE A 113 1.68 -12.96 15.53
C ILE A 113 2.91 -12.17 15.97
N GLU A 114 3.05 -10.94 15.45
CA GLU A 114 4.17 -10.06 15.77
C GLU A 114 3.92 -9.19 17.00
N GLN A 115 2.65 -8.91 17.33
CA GLN A 115 2.28 -8.01 18.42
C GLN A 115 1.40 -8.75 19.43
N PHE A 116 1.82 -8.69 20.69
CA PHE A 116 1.06 -9.16 21.84
C PHE A 116 1.15 -8.11 22.95
N HIS A 117 -0.01 -7.67 23.45
CA HIS A 117 -0.11 -6.55 24.36
C HIS A 117 -1.26 -6.76 25.37
N PHE A 118 -0.95 -6.71 26.66
CA PHE A 118 -1.93 -6.65 27.73
C PHE A 118 -2.26 -5.19 28.10
N HIS A 119 -3.55 -4.89 28.24
CA HIS A 119 -4.05 -3.57 28.59
C HIS A 119 -4.94 -3.62 29.83
N PHE A 120 -4.89 -2.59 30.66
CA PHE A 120 -5.96 -2.30 31.62
C PHE A 120 -6.93 -1.28 31.03
N PRO A 121 -8.25 -1.39 31.27
CA PRO A 121 -9.17 -0.28 31.03
C PRO A 121 -8.69 0.98 31.76
N PRO A 122 -8.72 2.19 31.17
CA PRO A 122 -9.22 2.59 29.84
C PRO A 122 -8.13 2.65 28.74
N GLY A 123 -7.31 1.60 28.59
CA GLY A 123 -6.30 1.49 27.52
C GLY A 123 -4.84 1.68 27.96
N ARG A 124 -4.56 1.58 29.26
CA ARG A 124 -3.19 1.66 29.77
C ARG A 124 -2.41 0.39 29.40
N SER A 125 -1.27 0.58 28.72
CA SER A 125 -0.33 -0.49 28.38
C SER A 125 0.25 -1.11 29.64
N PHE A 126 0.03 -2.40 29.88
CA PHE A 126 0.62 -3.11 31.02
C PHE A 126 1.87 -3.89 30.64
N LEU A 127 1.80 -4.70 29.58
CA LEU A 127 2.92 -5.56 29.15
C LEU A 127 2.92 -5.76 27.63
N ARG A 128 4.09 -5.56 27.00
CA ARG A 128 4.35 -5.77 25.58
C ARG A 128 5.40 -6.87 25.38
N LEU A 129 4.96 -8.08 25.09
CA LEU A 129 5.86 -9.23 24.91
C LEU A 129 6.76 -9.12 23.66
N HIS A 130 6.34 -8.32 22.69
CA HIS A 130 7.04 -8.15 21.42
C HIS A 130 8.19 -7.11 21.47
N ARG A 131 8.29 -6.33 22.54
CA ARG A 131 9.30 -5.28 22.74
C ARG A 131 10.17 -5.57 23.98
N ASN A 132 10.65 -6.80 24.15
CA ASN A 132 11.51 -7.20 25.28
C ASN A 132 10.99 -6.71 26.65
N GLY A 133 9.67 -6.66 26.85
CA GLY A 133 9.09 -6.15 28.09
C GLY A 133 9.25 -4.63 28.30
N GLU A 134 9.42 -3.79 27.27
CA GLU A 134 9.37 -2.34 27.46
C GLU A 134 7.99 -1.90 28.01
N GLU A 135 8.00 -1.06 29.05
CA GLU A 135 6.82 -0.33 29.50
C GLU A 135 6.32 0.59 28.39
N GLY A 136 5.00 0.61 28.21
CA GLY A 136 4.41 1.26 27.05
C GLY A 136 4.00 2.70 27.29
N SER A 137 4.44 3.57 26.39
CA SER A 137 3.77 4.83 26.07
C SER A 137 2.27 4.60 25.81
N THR A 138 1.43 5.42 26.43
CA THR A 138 -0.04 5.34 26.43
C THR A 138 -0.63 5.36 25.00
N MET A 139 -1.74 4.65 24.78
CA MET A 139 -2.55 4.69 23.53
C MET A 139 -3.01 6.13 23.19
N GLU A 140 -3.03 7.02 24.18
CA GLU A 140 -3.29 8.47 24.07
C GLU A 140 -2.44 9.14 22.99
N ASN A 141 -1.15 8.79 22.88
CA ASN A 141 -0.27 9.38 21.86
C ASN A 141 -0.72 9.04 20.43
N CYS A 142 -1.36 7.89 20.21
CA CYS A 142 -1.82 7.50 18.88
C CYS A 142 -3.12 8.21 18.51
N LEU A 143 -4.04 8.35 19.47
CA LEU A 143 -5.26 9.16 19.31
C LEU A 143 -4.94 10.65 19.13
N GLU A 144 -3.94 11.18 19.84
CA GLU A 144 -3.44 12.53 19.61
C GLU A 144 -2.79 12.65 18.23
N ALA A 145 -1.92 11.72 17.82
CA ALA A 145 -1.30 11.76 16.49
C ALA A 145 -2.35 11.72 15.35
N LEU A 146 -3.40 10.92 15.50
CA LEU A 146 -4.53 10.89 14.57
C LEU A 146 -5.33 12.20 14.57
N ARG A 147 -5.55 12.81 15.75
CA ARG A 147 -6.19 14.13 15.87
C ARG A 147 -5.34 15.25 15.27
N TRP A 148 -4.02 15.19 15.41
CA TRP A 148 -3.08 16.11 14.77
C TRP A 148 -3.12 15.97 13.25
N ALA A 149 -3.10 14.75 12.73
CA ALA A 149 -3.22 14.48 11.29
C ALA A 149 -4.57 14.95 10.72
N SER A 150 -5.68 14.73 11.44
CA SER A 150 -7.00 15.18 10.98
C SER A 150 -7.13 16.70 10.96
N ARG A 151 -6.50 17.42 11.90
CA ARG A 151 -6.45 18.90 11.90
C ARG A 151 -5.65 19.46 10.74
N LEU A 152 -4.53 18.84 10.38
CA LEU A 152 -3.70 19.25 9.24
C LEU A 152 -4.44 19.06 7.91
N ILE A 153 -5.15 17.93 7.75
CA ILE A 153 -5.93 17.64 6.54
C ILE A 153 -7.18 18.55 6.47
N GLY A 154 -7.82 18.85 7.60
CA GLY A 154 -8.97 19.75 7.67
C GLY A 154 -8.64 21.23 7.39
N GLY A 155 -7.41 21.66 7.64
CA GLY A 155 -6.93 23.01 7.31
C GLY A 155 -6.69 23.23 5.81
N TYR A 156 -6.34 22.18 5.07
CA TYR A 156 -6.02 22.25 3.65
C TYR A 156 -7.25 22.30 2.73
N LEU A 157 -8.44 21.95 3.24
CA LEU A 157 -9.71 22.01 2.50
C LEU A 157 -10.49 23.31 2.75
N ARG A 158 -9.90 24.29 3.45
CA ARG A 158 -10.56 25.56 3.83
C ARG A 158 -9.81 26.83 3.39
N SER A 159 -8.78 26.69 2.56
CA SER A 159 -8.10 27.80 1.85
C SER A 159 -8.36 27.69 0.36
#